data_AF-A0A3R9FRK3-F1
#
_entry.id   AF-A0A3R9FRK3-F1
#
_cell.length_a   1.000
_cell.length_b   1.000
_cell.length_c   1.000
_cell.angle_alpha   90.00
_cell.angle_beta   90.00
_cell.angle_gamma   90.00
#
_symmetry.space_group_name_H-M   'P 1'
#
loop_
_entity.id
_entity.type
_entity.pdbx_description
1 polymer ?
#
loop_
_entity_poly.entity_id
_entity_poly.type
_entity_poly.pdbx_seq_one_letter_code
_entity_poly.pdbx_strand_id
1 'polypeptide(L)'
;MPITIEEVLNRGFTAWTKNLKISVPFILSVIIIGIIWIAYMFLFIAAVVPSVAPLMADPVMDDIIEAITPHIVYLGGGFAILLIISSLIEVFFTAGAVGMAKDVALTGRTSYEEMINSGKKHFFNLFLFQILFYLIMLAGVVFVIPGILQVGDLTNIDAIMQNLLVLGAGFLLWIIYGIAVSIILAVSYYALVVNDLGPIQALKTGYRFFLNNKAAVVILWLLTIVVVVALNSLGTLFASFEYLSIIWSIISTVLSI
;
A
#
# COMPACT_ATOMS: atom_id res chain seq x y z
N MET A 1 -13.22 -21.85 25.23
CA MET A 1 -13.49 -20.45 25.63
C MET A 1 -13.15 -19.59 24.43
N PRO A 2 -14.01 -18.66 23.97
CA PRO A 2 -13.65 -17.75 22.89
C PRO A 2 -12.49 -16.86 23.35
N ILE A 3 -11.47 -16.70 22.49
CA ILE A 3 -10.29 -15.85 22.76
C ILE A 3 -10.75 -14.39 22.72
N THR A 4 -10.39 -13.59 23.73
CA THR A 4 -10.72 -12.15 23.78
C THR A 4 -9.79 -11.33 22.89
N ILE A 5 -10.21 -10.14 22.47
CA ILE A 5 -9.36 -9.22 21.67
C ILE A 5 -8.08 -8.85 22.44
N GLU A 6 -8.20 -8.62 23.74
CA GLU A 6 -7.05 -8.35 24.63
C GLU A 6 -6.05 -9.50 24.60
N GLU A 7 -6.53 -10.75 24.67
CA GLU A 7 -5.65 -11.91 24.60
C GLU A 7 -4.99 -12.06 23.23
N VAL A 8 -5.72 -11.76 22.13
CA VAL A 8 -5.15 -11.74 20.77
C VAL A 8 -4.03 -10.69 20.67
N LEU A 9 -4.26 -9.47 21.16
CA LEU A 9 -3.28 -8.39 21.13
C LEU A 9 -2.05 -8.70 21.99
N ASN A 10 -2.25 -9.20 23.21
CA ASN A 10 -1.16 -9.55 24.11
C ASN A 10 -0.30 -10.70 23.54
N ARG A 11 -0.95 -11.72 22.97
CA ARG A 11 -0.24 -12.80 22.26
C ARG A 11 0.54 -12.28 21.06
N GLY A 12 -0.06 -11.41 20.23
CA GLY A 12 0.59 -10.80 19.08
C GLY A 12 1.80 -9.95 19.49
N PHE A 13 1.66 -9.10 20.49
CA PHE A 13 2.75 -8.25 21.01
C PHE A 13 3.87 -9.08 21.64
N THR A 14 3.53 -10.12 22.42
CA THR A 14 4.50 -11.04 22.99
C THR A 14 5.24 -11.83 21.91
N ALA A 15 4.54 -12.28 20.87
CA ALA A 15 5.13 -12.97 19.73
C ALA A 15 6.12 -12.07 18.99
N TRP A 16 5.75 -10.81 18.73
CA TRP A 16 6.59 -9.81 18.07
C TRP A 16 7.83 -9.46 18.89
N THR A 17 7.67 -9.09 20.17
CA THR A 17 8.80 -8.71 21.04
C THR A 17 9.81 -9.83 21.26
N LYS A 18 9.37 -11.09 21.30
CA LYS A 18 10.27 -12.26 21.39
C LYS A 18 10.89 -12.65 20.05
N ASN A 19 10.30 -12.24 18.93
CA ASN A 19 10.72 -12.60 17.58
C ASN A 19 10.74 -11.37 16.66
N LEU A 20 11.60 -10.39 16.97
CA LEU A 20 11.73 -9.15 16.17
C LEU A 20 12.02 -9.40 14.69
N LYS A 21 12.55 -10.59 14.36
CA LYS A 21 12.78 -11.08 12.99
C LYS A 21 11.51 -11.08 12.13
N ILE A 22 10.31 -11.16 12.71
CA ILE A 22 9.03 -11.05 11.96
C ILE A 22 8.92 -9.72 11.20
N SER A 23 9.61 -8.67 11.66
CA SER A 23 9.60 -7.34 11.02
C SER A 23 10.59 -7.21 9.86
N VAL A 24 11.58 -8.12 9.77
CA VAL A 24 12.64 -8.06 8.74
C VAL A 24 12.10 -8.09 7.31
N PRO A 25 11.09 -8.90 6.95
CA PRO A 25 10.55 -8.89 5.59
C PRO A 25 10.02 -7.52 5.18
N PHE A 26 9.31 -6.83 6.08
CA PHE A 26 8.78 -5.49 5.83
C PHE A 26 9.89 -4.46 5.64
N ILE A 27 10.90 -4.48 6.51
CA ILE A 27 12.06 -3.59 6.40
C ILE A 27 12.81 -3.81 5.08
N LEU A 28 13.07 -5.07 4.71
CA LEU A 28 13.74 -5.39 3.46
C LEU A 28 12.92 -4.95 2.25
N SER A 29 11.59 -5.15 2.27
CA SER A 29 10.71 -4.70 1.20
C SER A 29 10.85 -3.19 0.98
N VAL A 30 10.76 -2.41 2.05
CA VAL A 30 10.83 -0.95 1.99
C VAL A 30 12.19 -0.47 1.49
N ILE A 31 13.28 -1.05 2.01
CA ILE A 31 14.63 -0.67 1.60
C ILE A 31 14.85 -0.99 0.12
N ILE A 32 14.51 -2.20 -0.32
CA ILE A 32 14.72 -2.61 -1.71
C ILE A 32 13.87 -1.77 -2.66
N ILE A 33 12.57 -1.60 -2.37
CA ILE A 33 11.67 -0.75 -3.16
C ILE A 33 12.19 0.69 -3.17
N GLY A 34 12.55 1.25 -2.02
CA GLY A 34 13.08 2.61 -1.89
C GLY A 34 14.34 2.85 -2.72
N ILE A 35 15.31 1.93 -2.68
CA ILE A 35 16.53 2.00 -3.50
C ILE A 35 16.19 2.02 -4.99
N ILE A 36 15.26 1.17 -5.43
CA ILE A 36 14.83 1.10 -6.83
C ILE A 36 14.17 2.43 -7.26
N TRP A 37 13.30 3.00 -6.44
CA TRP A 37 12.64 4.28 -6.73
C TRP A 37 13.62 5.46 -6.73
N ILE A 38 14.57 5.49 -5.80
CA ILE A 38 15.63 6.51 -5.79
C ILE A 38 16.47 6.42 -7.06
N ALA A 39 16.90 5.20 -7.45
CA ALA A 39 17.66 5.00 -8.67
C ALA A 39 16.88 5.45 -9.92
N TYR A 40 15.58 5.13 -9.99
CA TYR A 40 14.72 5.58 -11.07
C TYR A 40 14.56 7.11 -11.10
N MET A 41 14.40 7.75 -9.95
CA MET A 41 14.33 9.20 -9.85
C MET A 41 15.62 9.86 -10.33
N PHE A 42 16.80 9.30 -10.02
CA PHE A 42 18.07 9.80 -10.56
C PHE A 42 18.14 9.66 -12.08
N LEU A 43 17.69 8.53 -12.64
CA LEU A 43 17.63 8.35 -14.10
C LEU A 43 16.64 9.32 -14.76
N PHE A 44 15.49 9.55 -14.14
CA PHE A 44 14.50 10.54 -14.57
C PHE A 44 15.13 11.94 -14.61
N ILE A 45 15.75 12.37 -13.51
CA ILE A 45 16.40 13.68 -13.40
C ILE A 45 17.50 13.82 -14.45
N ALA A 46 18.38 12.82 -14.59
CA ALA A 46 19.47 12.83 -15.55
C ALA A 46 18.99 12.89 -17.01
N ALA A 47 17.84 12.28 -17.32
CA ALA A 47 17.26 12.30 -18.66
C ALA A 47 16.51 13.60 -18.97
N VAL A 48 15.70 14.10 -18.03
CA VAL A 48 14.77 15.21 -18.25
C VAL A 48 15.39 16.58 -18.02
N VAL A 49 16.19 16.73 -16.95
CA VAL A 49 16.72 18.04 -16.56
C VAL A 49 17.56 18.70 -17.65
N PRO A 50 18.44 18.01 -18.40
CA PRO A 50 19.19 18.65 -19.49
C PRO A 50 18.30 19.27 -20.58
N SER A 51 17.12 18.69 -20.83
CA SER A 51 16.16 19.19 -21.83
C SER A 51 15.37 20.40 -21.32
N VAL A 52 15.08 20.45 -20.02
CA VAL A 52 14.25 21.50 -19.41
C VAL A 52 15.09 22.67 -18.90
N ALA A 53 16.30 22.42 -18.39
CA ALA A 53 17.14 23.43 -17.75
C ALA A 53 17.41 24.69 -18.60
N PRO A 54 17.65 24.60 -19.93
CA PRO A 54 17.83 25.78 -20.78
C PRO A 54 16.58 26.67 -20.86
N LEU A 55 15.39 26.07 -20.72
CA LEU A 55 14.08 26.74 -20.81
C LEU A 55 13.67 27.42 -19.50
N MET A 56 14.38 27.16 -18.39
CA MET A 56 14.03 27.71 -17.08
C MET A 56 14.35 29.22 -16.94
N ALA A 57 15.16 29.78 -17.85
CA ALA A 57 15.52 31.20 -17.83
C ALA A 57 14.38 32.10 -18.34
N ASP A 58 13.57 31.60 -19.28
CA ASP A 58 12.37 32.26 -19.80
C ASP A 58 11.29 31.19 -20.05
N PRO A 59 10.53 30.80 -18.99
CA PRO A 59 9.70 29.61 -19.04
C PRO A 59 8.43 29.84 -19.87
N VAL A 60 8.42 29.30 -21.08
CA VAL A 60 7.22 29.14 -21.91
C VAL A 60 6.69 27.72 -21.74
N MET A 61 5.42 27.57 -21.35
CA MET A 61 4.83 26.27 -21.00
C MET A 61 4.87 25.27 -22.16
N ASP A 62 4.57 25.73 -23.38
CA ASP A 62 4.54 24.88 -24.57
C ASP A 62 5.93 24.29 -24.88
N ASP A 63 6.98 25.10 -24.76
CA ASP A 63 8.36 24.66 -24.98
C ASP A 63 8.81 23.62 -23.93
N ILE A 64 8.35 23.78 -22.68
CA ILE A 64 8.63 22.82 -21.59
C ILE A 64 7.91 21.48 -21.87
N ILE A 65 6.66 21.53 -22.32
CA ILE A 65 5.91 20.32 -22.69
C ILE A 65 6.60 19.62 -23.86
N GLU A 66 7.01 20.35 -24.89
CA GLU A 66 7.71 19.79 -26.04
C GLU A 66 9.05 19.17 -25.64
N ALA A 67 9.80 19.78 -24.73
CA ALA A 67 11.07 19.26 -24.22
C ALA A 67 10.91 17.97 -23.38
N ILE A 68 9.79 17.78 -22.68
CA ILE A 68 9.53 16.59 -21.85
C ILE A 68 8.91 15.46 -22.67
N THR A 69 8.12 15.79 -23.70
CA THR A 69 7.34 14.83 -24.51
C THR A 69 8.14 13.61 -24.99
N PRO A 70 9.37 13.75 -25.53
CA PRO A 70 10.19 12.61 -25.96
C PRO A 70 10.48 11.60 -24.85
N HIS A 71 10.51 12.07 -23.60
CA HIS A 71 10.89 11.26 -22.45
C HIS A 71 9.69 10.55 -21.83
N ILE A 72 8.46 11.02 -22.08
CA ILE A 72 7.22 10.49 -21.48
C ILE A 72 7.05 9.00 -21.77
N VAL A 73 7.30 8.54 -22.99
CA VAL A 73 7.07 7.13 -23.36
C VAL A 73 8.04 6.20 -22.62
N TYR A 74 9.34 6.53 -22.61
CA TYR A 74 10.36 5.71 -21.97
C TYR A 74 10.26 5.77 -20.45
N LEU A 75 10.02 6.95 -19.88
CA LEU A 75 9.88 7.14 -18.44
C LEU A 75 8.58 6.55 -17.95
N GLY A 76 7.46 6.77 -18.65
CA GLY A 76 6.16 6.17 -18.33
C GLY A 76 6.18 4.65 -18.43
N GLY A 77 6.82 4.10 -19.47
CA GLY A 77 7.05 2.66 -19.59
C GLY A 77 7.90 2.10 -18.45
N GLY A 78 9.01 2.76 -18.13
CA GLY A 78 9.87 2.41 -17.00
C GLY A 78 9.13 2.47 -15.66
N PHE A 79 8.30 3.50 -15.45
CA PHE A 79 7.47 3.67 -14.27
C PHE A 79 6.48 2.50 -14.10
N ALA A 80 5.79 2.11 -15.18
CA ALA A 80 4.87 0.97 -15.15
C ALA A 80 5.58 -0.35 -14.82
N ILE A 81 6.76 -0.58 -15.40
CA ILE A 81 7.59 -1.76 -15.08
C ILE A 81 8.00 -1.75 -13.61
N LEU A 82 8.40 -0.60 -13.08
CA LEU A 82 8.80 -0.47 -11.68
C LEU A 82 7.64 -0.66 -10.70
N LEU A 83 6.43 -0.24 -11.05
CA LEU A 83 5.24 -0.56 -10.26
C LEU A 83 5.03 -2.07 -10.15
N ILE A 84 5.18 -2.80 -11.26
CA ILE A 84 5.05 -4.27 -11.28
C ILE A 84 6.15 -4.92 -10.43
N ILE A 85 7.42 -4.50 -10.62
CA ILE A 85 8.55 -5.02 -9.84
C ILE A 85 8.35 -4.74 -8.34
N SER A 86 7.93 -3.53 -7.97
CA SER A 86 7.67 -3.15 -6.58
C SER A 86 6.57 -4.01 -5.96
N SER A 87 5.47 -4.23 -6.69
CA SER A 87 4.37 -5.11 -6.24
C SER A 87 4.83 -6.56 -6.06
N LEU A 88 5.65 -7.08 -6.96
CA LEU A 88 6.21 -8.44 -6.82
C LEU A 88 7.11 -8.57 -5.58
N ILE A 89 7.93 -7.56 -5.31
CA ILE A 89 8.80 -7.52 -4.13
C ILE A 89 7.95 -7.46 -2.85
N GLU A 90 6.99 -6.54 -2.79
CA GLU A 90 6.08 -6.37 -1.67
C GLU A 90 5.32 -7.66 -1.35
N VAL A 91 4.78 -8.32 -2.38
CA VAL A 91 4.07 -9.58 -2.24
C VAL A 91 4.96 -10.70 -1.72
N PHE A 92 6.19 -10.83 -2.23
CA PHE A 92 7.13 -11.84 -1.75
C PHE A 92 7.42 -11.66 -0.26
N PHE A 93 7.72 -10.43 0.17
CA PHE A 93 8.04 -10.14 1.57
C PHE A 93 6.81 -10.22 2.48
N THR A 94 5.63 -9.81 2.01
CA THR A 94 4.36 -9.96 2.76
C THR A 94 4.04 -11.43 2.99
N ALA A 95 4.16 -12.27 1.97
CA ALA A 95 4.02 -13.72 2.13
C ALA A 95 5.03 -14.30 3.13
N GLY A 96 6.29 -13.82 3.08
CA GLY A 96 7.32 -14.14 4.06
C GLY A 96 6.91 -13.78 5.49
N ALA A 97 6.50 -12.53 5.72
CA ALA A 97 6.09 -12.04 7.05
C ALA A 97 4.90 -12.81 7.62
N VAL A 98 3.86 -13.05 6.82
CA VAL A 98 2.69 -13.80 7.27
C VAL A 98 3.05 -15.25 7.59
N GLY A 99 3.94 -15.87 6.80
CA GLY A 99 4.47 -17.21 7.09
C GLY A 99 5.24 -17.26 8.41
N MET A 100 6.13 -16.30 8.65
CA MET A 100 6.86 -16.19 9.92
C MET A 100 5.92 -15.98 11.11
N ALA A 101 4.89 -15.13 10.95
CA ALA A 101 3.90 -14.90 12.00
C ALA A 101 3.10 -16.18 12.32
N LYS A 102 2.75 -16.97 11.29
CA LYS A 102 2.13 -18.29 11.44
C LYS A 102 3.05 -19.25 12.21
N ASP A 103 4.32 -19.32 11.85
CA ASP A 103 5.27 -20.24 12.48
C ASP A 103 5.57 -19.87 13.94
N VAL A 104 5.63 -18.57 14.27
CA VAL A 104 5.70 -18.13 15.67
C VAL A 104 4.42 -18.48 16.44
N ALA A 105 3.25 -18.35 15.83
CA ALA A 105 1.99 -18.73 16.48
C ALA A 105 1.90 -20.24 16.78
N LEU A 106 2.54 -21.08 15.95
CA LEU A 106 2.52 -22.54 16.09
C LEU A 106 3.68 -23.09 16.93
N THR A 107 4.88 -22.51 16.83
CA THR A 107 6.12 -23.08 17.38
C THR A 107 6.86 -22.15 18.34
N GLY A 108 6.43 -20.89 18.46
CA GLY A 108 7.04 -19.87 19.32
C GLY A 108 8.30 -19.22 18.76
N ARG A 109 8.81 -19.67 17.61
CA ARG A 109 10.04 -19.16 16.99
C ARG A 109 9.92 -19.09 15.47
N THR A 110 10.82 -18.34 14.83
CA THR A 110 10.89 -18.26 13.37
C THR A 110 12.32 -18.03 12.85
N SER A 111 12.54 -18.25 11.55
CA SER A 111 13.82 -18.14 10.87
C SER A 111 13.74 -17.41 9.52
N TYR A 112 14.89 -16.98 8.98
CA TYR A 112 14.95 -16.39 7.64
C TYR A 112 14.68 -17.41 6.52
N GLU A 113 14.92 -18.69 6.79
CA GLU A 113 14.60 -19.76 5.84
C GLU A 113 13.09 -19.87 5.66
N GLU A 114 12.32 -19.81 6.75
CA GLU A 114 10.85 -19.78 6.71
C GLU A 114 10.31 -18.57 5.94
N MET A 115 10.92 -17.39 6.12
CA MET A 115 10.60 -16.20 5.33
C MET A 115 10.69 -16.49 3.83
N ILE A 116 11.84 -17.03 3.38
CA ILE A 116 12.10 -17.31 1.98
C ILE A 116 11.16 -18.42 1.47
N ASN A 117 10.96 -19.48 2.25
CA ASN A 117 10.11 -20.61 1.89
C ASN A 117 8.64 -20.17 1.73
N SER A 118 8.11 -19.40 2.68
CA SER A 118 6.75 -18.85 2.60
C SER A 118 6.61 -17.87 1.43
N GLY A 119 7.58 -16.97 1.26
CA GLY A 119 7.64 -16.07 0.11
C GLY A 119 7.54 -16.82 -1.21
N LYS A 120 8.45 -17.78 -1.47
CA LYS A 120 8.46 -18.59 -2.70
C LYS A 120 7.19 -19.41 -2.89
N LYS A 121 6.61 -19.94 -1.82
CA LYS A 121 5.42 -20.79 -1.89
C LYS A 121 4.18 -20.00 -2.25
N HIS A 122 4.01 -18.82 -1.67
CA HIS A 122 2.75 -18.07 -1.74
C HIS A 122 2.80 -16.83 -2.65
N PHE A 123 3.98 -16.36 -3.10
CA PHE A 123 4.08 -15.08 -3.82
C PHE A 123 3.12 -15.00 -5.01
N PHE A 124 3.05 -16.02 -5.85
CA PHE A 124 2.25 -15.93 -7.08
C PHE A 124 0.74 -15.85 -6.78
N ASN A 125 0.26 -16.67 -5.84
CA ASN A 125 -1.13 -16.61 -5.41
C ASN A 125 -1.43 -15.28 -4.70
N LEU A 126 -0.51 -14.78 -3.89
CA LEU A 126 -0.70 -13.50 -3.22
C LEU A 126 -0.66 -12.31 -4.19
N PHE A 127 0.12 -12.40 -5.27
CA PHE A 127 0.16 -11.40 -6.35
C PHE A 127 -1.16 -11.39 -7.14
N LEU A 128 -1.66 -12.55 -7.55
CA LEU A 128 -2.98 -12.65 -8.18
C LEU A 128 -4.10 -12.17 -7.24
N PHE A 129 -3.99 -12.46 -5.95
CA PHE A 129 -4.91 -11.93 -4.95
C PHE A 129 -4.87 -10.40 -4.89
N GLN A 130 -3.69 -9.78 -4.92
CA GLN A 130 -3.54 -8.33 -4.92
C GLN A 130 -4.16 -7.71 -6.18
N ILE A 131 -3.97 -8.31 -7.35
CA ILE A 131 -4.66 -7.90 -8.59
C ILE A 131 -6.17 -7.97 -8.42
N LEU A 132 -6.71 -9.09 -7.91
CA LEU A 132 -8.16 -9.23 -7.67
C LEU A 132 -8.67 -8.16 -6.68
N PHE A 133 -7.92 -7.90 -5.62
CA PHE A 133 -8.26 -6.86 -4.65
C PHE A 133 -8.30 -5.48 -5.31
N TYR A 134 -7.31 -5.13 -6.13
CA TYR A 134 -7.30 -3.86 -6.88
C TYR A 134 -8.43 -3.76 -7.90
N LEU A 135 -8.80 -4.85 -8.58
CA LEU A 135 -9.96 -4.86 -9.46
C LEU A 135 -11.27 -4.62 -8.69
N ILE A 136 -11.41 -5.19 -7.48
CA ILE A 136 -12.56 -4.94 -6.62
C ILE A 136 -12.57 -3.47 -6.16
N MET A 137 -11.43 -2.91 -5.77
CA MET A 137 -11.32 -1.49 -5.41
C MET A 137 -11.67 -0.57 -6.60
N LEU A 138 -11.21 -0.92 -7.80
CA LEU A 138 -11.49 -0.19 -9.04
C LEU A 138 -12.96 -0.24 -9.43
N ALA A 139 -13.69 -1.32 -9.11
CA ALA A 139 -15.12 -1.41 -9.40
C ALA A 139 -15.94 -0.28 -8.75
N GLY A 140 -15.44 0.33 -7.67
CA GLY A 140 -16.06 1.49 -7.04
C GLY A 140 -16.03 2.78 -7.89
N VAL A 141 -15.26 2.84 -8.98
CA VAL A 141 -15.23 3.97 -9.93
C VAL A 141 -16.62 4.24 -10.53
N VAL A 142 -17.53 3.27 -10.52
CA VAL A 142 -18.93 3.45 -10.93
C VAL A 142 -19.63 4.61 -10.21
N PHE A 143 -19.24 4.94 -8.98
CA PHE A 143 -19.78 6.08 -8.24
C PHE A 143 -19.32 7.43 -8.80
N VAL A 144 -18.18 7.49 -9.46
CA VAL A 144 -17.60 8.72 -10.05
C VAL A 144 -18.17 8.99 -11.45
N ILE A 145 -18.60 7.94 -12.18
CA ILE A 145 -19.09 8.02 -13.56
C ILE A 145 -20.18 9.10 -13.76
N PRO A 146 -21.23 9.21 -12.92
CA PRO A 146 -22.26 10.23 -13.12
C PRO A 146 -21.71 11.66 -13.11
N GLY A 147 -20.72 11.95 -12.24
CA GLY A 147 -20.06 13.25 -12.19
C GLY A 147 -19.24 13.54 -13.44
N ILE A 148 -18.48 12.54 -13.92
CA ILE A 148 -17.69 12.67 -15.16
C ILE A 148 -18.60 12.96 -16.35
N LEU A 149 -19.74 12.25 -16.46
CA LEU A 149 -20.69 12.44 -17.55
C LEU A 149 -21.35 13.83 -17.54
N GLN A 150 -21.56 14.42 -16.37
CA GLN A 150 -22.12 15.78 -16.25
C GLN A 150 -21.08 16.86 -16.58
N VAL A 151 -19.81 16.63 -16.25
CA VAL A 151 -18.72 17.53 -16.67
C VAL A 151 -18.56 17.51 -18.19
N GLY A 152 -18.61 16.32 -18.80
CA GLY A 152 -18.45 16.12 -20.23
C GLY A 152 -17.02 16.35 -20.70
N ASP A 153 -16.56 17.60 -20.67
CA ASP A 153 -15.19 18.01 -21.01
C ASP A 153 -14.35 18.24 -19.75
N LEU A 154 -13.52 17.25 -19.40
CA LEU A 154 -12.61 17.31 -18.25
C LEU A 154 -11.43 18.29 -18.43
N THR A 155 -11.27 18.90 -19.61
CA THR A 155 -10.27 19.96 -19.82
C THR A 155 -10.82 21.35 -19.48
N ASN A 156 -12.14 21.48 -19.38
CA ASN A 156 -12.81 22.72 -19.04
C ASN A 156 -12.97 22.87 -17.52
N ILE A 157 -12.12 23.70 -16.91
CA ILE A 157 -12.12 23.96 -15.46
C ILE A 157 -13.48 24.50 -14.99
N ASP A 158 -14.14 25.36 -15.76
CA ASP A 158 -15.45 25.91 -15.39
C ASP A 158 -16.53 24.83 -15.33
N ALA A 159 -16.50 23.88 -16.27
CA ALA A 159 -17.41 22.74 -16.28
C ALA A 159 -17.17 21.80 -15.08
N ILE A 160 -15.92 21.59 -14.70
CA ILE A 160 -15.56 20.85 -13.48
C ILE A 160 -16.10 21.57 -12.24
N MET A 161 -15.89 22.88 -12.13
CA MET A 161 -16.31 23.67 -10.97
C MET A 161 -17.83 23.68 -10.81
N GLN A 162 -18.59 23.79 -11.90
CA GLN A 162 -20.05 23.77 -11.89
C GLN A 162 -20.63 22.42 -11.43
N ASN A 163 -19.94 21.31 -11.73
CA ASN A 163 -20.38 19.96 -11.40
C ASN A 163 -19.63 19.34 -10.21
N LEU A 164 -18.86 20.16 -9.48
CA LEU A 164 -17.97 19.72 -8.41
C LEU A 164 -18.70 18.96 -7.31
N LEU A 165 -19.96 19.31 -7.02
CA LEU A 165 -20.76 18.64 -5.99
C LEU A 165 -21.04 17.18 -6.37
N VAL A 166 -21.46 16.92 -7.62
CA VAL A 166 -21.78 15.57 -8.08
C VAL A 166 -20.52 14.73 -8.25
N LEU A 167 -19.47 15.33 -8.83
CA LEU A 167 -18.16 14.69 -8.98
C LEU A 167 -17.56 14.36 -7.61
N GLY A 168 -17.57 15.32 -6.69
CA GLY A 168 -17.07 15.19 -5.32
C GLY A 168 -17.86 14.15 -4.51
N ALA A 169 -19.19 14.11 -4.63
CA ALA A 169 -20.02 13.08 -4.03
C ALA A 169 -19.67 11.68 -4.55
N GLY A 170 -19.42 11.55 -5.86
CA GLY A 170 -18.97 10.30 -6.47
C GLY A 170 -17.63 9.81 -5.91
N PHE A 171 -16.64 10.71 -5.79
CA PHE A 171 -15.36 10.41 -5.16
C PHE A 171 -15.52 10.03 -3.68
N LEU A 172 -16.35 10.74 -2.93
CA LEU A 172 -16.61 10.44 -1.52
C LEU A 172 -17.22 9.04 -1.36
N LEU A 173 -18.19 8.68 -2.20
CA LEU A 173 -18.78 7.33 -2.22
C LEU A 173 -17.74 6.27 -2.60
N TRP A 174 -16.86 6.55 -3.56
CA TRP A 174 -15.78 5.64 -3.91
C TRP A 174 -14.80 5.41 -2.75
N ILE A 175 -14.47 6.45 -1.99
CA ILE A 175 -13.64 6.35 -0.78
C ILE A 175 -14.35 5.50 0.28
N ILE A 176 -15.64 5.78 0.56
CA ILE A 176 -16.43 5.01 1.54
C ILE A 176 -16.50 3.53 1.12
N TYR A 177 -16.71 3.25 -0.16
CA TYR A 177 -16.68 1.92 -0.72
C TYR A 177 -15.32 1.24 -0.50
N GLY A 178 -14.22 1.93 -0.81
CA GLY A 178 -12.88 1.41 -0.62
C GLY A 178 -12.58 1.08 0.84
N ILE A 179 -13.01 1.94 1.77
CA ILE A 179 -12.91 1.69 3.21
C ILE A 179 -13.69 0.42 3.58
N ALA A 180 -14.95 0.29 3.15
CA ALA A 180 -15.77 -0.89 3.43
C ALA A 180 -15.13 -2.17 2.90
N VAL A 181 -14.65 -2.16 1.65
CA VAL A 181 -13.95 -3.31 1.05
C VAL A 181 -12.68 -3.66 1.83
N SER A 182 -11.88 -2.67 2.21
CA SER A 182 -10.64 -2.88 2.96
C SER A 182 -10.89 -3.54 4.33
N ILE A 183 -11.97 -3.16 5.02
CA ILE A 183 -12.39 -3.76 6.29
C ILE A 183 -12.88 -5.20 6.07
N ILE A 184 -13.77 -5.40 5.10
CA ILE A 184 -14.40 -6.70 4.83
C ILE A 184 -13.35 -7.75 4.44
N LEU A 185 -12.32 -7.34 3.71
CA LEU A 185 -11.27 -8.22 3.19
C LEU A 185 -9.95 -8.14 3.97
N ALA A 186 -9.92 -7.45 5.11
CA ALA A 186 -8.70 -7.23 5.91
C ALA A 186 -7.96 -8.54 6.25
N VAL A 187 -8.69 -9.63 6.45
CA VAL A 187 -8.13 -10.94 6.84
C VAL A 187 -7.80 -11.84 5.65
N SER A 188 -8.23 -11.47 4.44
CA SER A 188 -8.18 -12.36 3.28
C SER A 188 -6.75 -12.76 2.86
N TYR A 189 -5.80 -11.83 2.86
CA TYR A 189 -4.41 -12.16 2.50
C TYR A 189 -3.72 -13.02 3.57
N TYR A 190 -4.04 -12.81 4.85
CA TYR A 190 -3.59 -13.70 5.93
C TYR A 190 -4.14 -15.11 5.73
N ALA A 191 -5.43 -15.24 5.40
CA ALA A 191 -6.05 -16.53 5.12
C ALA A 191 -5.39 -17.25 3.93
N LEU A 192 -4.93 -16.51 2.92
CA LEU A 192 -4.22 -17.08 1.77
C LEU A 192 -2.96 -17.85 2.19
N VAL A 193 -2.12 -17.21 3.00
CA VAL A 193 -0.83 -17.78 3.43
C VAL A 193 -1.03 -18.80 4.55
N VAL A 194 -1.85 -18.48 5.56
CA VAL A 194 -2.05 -19.34 6.73
C VAL A 194 -2.69 -20.68 6.34
N ASN A 195 -3.70 -20.65 5.46
CA ASN A 195 -4.47 -21.82 5.06
C ASN A 195 -4.07 -22.39 3.68
N ASP A 196 -2.98 -21.92 3.06
CA ASP A 196 -2.52 -22.42 1.75
C ASP A 196 -3.59 -22.34 0.65
N LEU A 197 -4.31 -21.22 0.59
CA LEU A 197 -5.45 -21.06 -0.31
C LEU A 197 -5.06 -20.40 -1.64
N GLY A 198 -5.86 -20.68 -2.68
CA GLY A 198 -5.84 -19.88 -3.90
C GLY A 198 -6.50 -18.50 -3.71
N PRO A 199 -6.27 -17.53 -4.62
CA PRO A 199 -6.72 -16.13 -4.47
C PRO A 199 -8.22 -15.98 -4.19
N ILE A 200 -9.06 -16.64 -5.00
CA ILE A 200 -10.53 -16.56 -4.87
C ILE A 200 -11.01 -17.21 -3.57
N GLN A 201 -10.37 -18.32 -3.17
CA GLN A 201 -10.72 -19.02 -1.94
C GLN A 201 -10.33 -18.19 -0.71
N ALA A 202 -9.22 -17.47 -0.76
CA ALA A 202 -8.78 -16.54 0.28
C ALA A 202 -9.77 -15.37 0.45
N LEU A 203 -10.26 -14.78 -0.65
CA LEU A 203 -11.33 -13.77 -0.60
C LEU A 203 -12.59 -14.29 0.08
N LYS A 204 -13.09 -15.46 -0.35
CA LYS A 204 -14.30 -16.07 0.24
C LYS A 204 -14.11 -16.41 1.73
N THR A 205 -12.91 -16.88 2.09
CA THR A 205 -12.58 -17.23 3.48
C THR A 205 -12.50 -15.99 4.36
N GLY A 206 -11.84 -14.92 3.90
CA GLY A 206 -11.79 -13.65 4.63
C GLY A 206 -13.17 -13.00 4.77
N TYR A 207 -13.98 -13.01 3.71
CA TYR A 207 -15.37 -12.53 3.78
C TYR A 207 -16.20 -13.29 4.82
N ARG A 208 -16.13 -14.63 4.82
CA ARG A 208 -16.81 -15.46 5.82
C ARG A 208 -16.28 -15.19 7.23
N PHE A 209 -14.97 -15.02 7.39
CA PHE A 209 -14.35 -14.68 8.66
C PHE A 209 -14.86 -13.33 9.19
N PHE A 210 -14.95 -12.32 8.32
CA PHE A 210 -15.51 -11.01 8.65
C PHE A 210 -16.97 -11.12 9.12
N LEU A 211 -17.82 -11.85 8.38
CA LEU A 211 -19.22 -12.02 8.77
C LEU A 211 -19.40 -12.64 10.16
N ASN A 212 -18.50 -13.56 10.53
CA ASN A 212 -18.51 -14.22 11.82
C ASN A 212 -17.88 -13.39 12.95
N ASN A 213 -17.01 -12.42 12.63
CA ASN A 213 -16.19 -11.69 13.61
C ASN A 213 -16.17 -10.16 13.37
N LYS A 214 -17.28 -9.59 12.88
CA LYS A 214 -17.36 -8.19 12.39
C LYS A 214 -16.72 -7.18 13.36
N ALA A 215 -17.12 -7.23 14.63
CA ALA A 215 -16.63 -6.30 15.65
C ALA A 215 -15.12 -6.42 15.87
N ALA A 216 -14.59 -7.64 15.97
CA ALA A 216 -13.16 -7.86 16.18
C ALA A 216 -12.32 -7.39 14.99
N VAL A 217 -12.77 -7.66 13.76
CA VAL A 217 -12.06 -7.22 12.54
C VAL A 217 -12.07 -5.70 12.44
N VAL A 218 -13.21 -5.04 12.70
CA VAL A 218 -13.29 -3.57 12.69
C VAL A 218 -12.39 -2.96 13.76
N ILE A 219 -12.37 -3.52 14.97
CA ILE A 219 -11.51 -3.02 16.07
C ILE A 219 -10.03 -3.15 15.70
N LEU A 220 -9.61 -4.31 15.17
CA LEU A 220 -8.21 -4.51 14.76
C LEU A 220 -7.81 -3.60 13.60
N TRP A 221 -8.69 -3.43 12.61
CA TRP A 221 -8.46 -2.51 11.49
C TRP A 221 -8.33 -1.05 11.96
N LEU A 222 -9.20 -0.61 12.87
CA LEU A 222 -9.11 0.72 13.48
C LEU A 222 -7.84 0.89 14.32
N LEU A 223 -7.43 -0.15 15.05
CA LEU A 223 -6.20 -0.12 15.84
C LEU A 223 -4.98 0.12 14.95
N THR A 224 -4.90 -0.53 13.78
CA THR A 224 -3.83 -0.28 12.80
C THR A 224 -3.81 1.19 12.38
N ILE A 225 -4.96 1.80 12.09
CA ILE A 225 -5.05 3.22 11.74
C ILE A 225 -4.58 4.10 12.90
N VAL A 226 -5.02 3.81 14.13
CA VAL A 226 -4.61 4.59 15.32
C VAL A 226 -3.10 4.55 15.50
N VAL A 227 -2.46 3.38 15.32
CA VAL A 227 -1.01 3.25 15.40
C VAL A 227 -0.33 4.09 14.32
N VAL A 228 -0.78 4.00 13.06
CA VAL A 228 -0.21 4.78 11.95
C VAL A 228 -0.37 6.28 12.20
N VAL A 229 -1.56 6.73 12.60
CA VAL A 229 -1.83 8.15 12.88
C VAL A 229 -1.00 8.65 14.06
N ALA A 230 -0.86 7.87 15.13
CA ALA A 230 -0.05 8.23 16.29
C ALA A 230 1.44 8.38 15.91
N LEU A 231 2.00 7.44 15.15
CA LEU A 231 3.39 7.48 14.69
C LEU A 231 3.66 8.70 13.78
N ASN A 232 2.75 9.00 12.86
CA ASN A 232 2.86 10.17 11.99
C ASN A 232 2.72 11.48 12.79
N SER A 233 1.79 11.53 13.75
CA SER A 233 1.57 12.71 14.60
C SER A 233 2.79 13.01 15.47
N LEU A 234 3.43 11.99 16.03
CA LEU A 234 4.69 12.16 16.76
C LEU A 234 5.80 12.75 15.89
N GLY A 235 5.78 12.52 14.57
CA GLY A 235 6.75 13.13 13.66
C GLY A 235 6.68 14.64 13.59
N THR A 236 5.49 15.22 13.81
CA THR A 236 5.33 16.67 13.83
C THR A 236 6.08 17.32 15.00
N LEU A 237 6.29 16.61 16.11
CA LEU A 237 7.06 17.10 17.25
C LEU A 237 8.56 17.24 16.92
N PHE A 238 9.06 16.39 16.02
CA PHE A 238 10.45 16.40 15.59
C PHE A 238 10.70 17.27 14.36
N ALA A 239 9.64 17.75 13.68
CA ALA A 239 9.73 18.53 12.45
C ALA A 239 10.53 19.83 12.59
N SER A 240 10.59 20.41 13.81
CA SER A 240 11.37 21.62 14.09
C SER A 240 12.89 21.38 14.13
N PHE A 241 13.32 20.12 14.19
CA PHE A 241 14.71 19.72 14.31
C PHE A 241 15.11 18.89 13.08
N GLU A 242 15.87 19.48 12.16
CA GLU A 242 16.21 18.88 10.86
C GLU A 242 16.71 17.43 10.97
N TYR A 243 17.73 17.18 11.80
CA TYR A 243 18.30 15.84 11.96
C TYR A 243 17.35 14.85 12.65
N LEU A 244 16.61 15.29 13.67
CA LEU A 244 15.64 14.43 14.37
C LEU A 244 14.44 14.10 13.49
N SER A 245 14.03 15.04 12.63
CA SER A 245 12.96 14.81 11.65
C SER A 245 13.35 13.73 10.64
N ILE A 246 14.59 13.75 10.13
CA ILE A 246 15.10 12.71 9.22
C ILE A 246 15.14 11.36 9.93
N ILE A 247 15.70 11.30 11.15
CA ILE A 247 15.77 10.06 11.93
C ILE A 247 14.37 9.52 12.22
N TRP A 248 13.44 10.39 12.64
CA TRP A 248 12.06 9.99 12.92
C TRP A 248 11.32 9.55 11.66
N SER A 249 11.54 10.17 10.50
CA SER A 249 10.95 9.74 9.23
C SER A 249 11.33 8.29 8.89
N ILE A 250 12.57 7.90 9.17
CA ILE A 250 13.04 6.52 8.95
C ILE A 250 12.39 5.58 9.96
N ILE A 251 12.40 5.95 11.24
CA ILE A 251 11.83 5.13 12.33
C ILE A 251 10.31 4.94 12.13
N SER A 252 9.58 6.01 11.86
CA SER A 252 8.13 5.97 11.65
C SER A 252 7.76 5.13 10.43
N THR A 253 8.50 5.23 9.33
CA THR A 253 8.32 4.34 8.17
C THR A 253 8.45 2.88 8.58
N VAL A 254 9.51 2.52 9.30
CA VAL A 254 9.74 1.14 9.76
C VAL A 254 8.68 0.66 10.75
N LEU A 255 8.21 1.52 11.66
CA LEU A 255 7.20 1.17 12.66
C LEU A 255 5.77 1.15 12.11
N SER A 256 5.50 1.84 11.00
CA SER A 256 4.18 1.95 10.39
C SER A 256 3.77 0.75 9.53
N ILE A 257 4.71 -0.18 9.29
CA ILE A 257 4.57 -1.34 8.40
C ILE A 257 4.63 -2.61 9.25
#